data_AF-A0A0J1GMW2-F1
#
_entry.id   AF-A0A0J1GMW2-F1
#
_cell.length_a   1.000
_cell.length_b   1.000
_cell.length_c   1.000
_cell.angle_alpha   90.00
_cell.angle_beta   90.00
_cell.angle_gamma   90.00
#
_symmetry.space_group_name_H-M   'P 1'
#
loop_
_entity.id
_entity.type
_entity.pdbx_description
1 polymer ?
#
loop_
_entity_poly.entity_id
_entity_poly.type
_entity_poly.pdbx_seq_one_letter_code
_entity_poly.pdbx_strand_id
1 'polypeptide(L)'
;MAVAEKQRIMVYLSRKLLSEVDEICNQERLNRSQIVREAMRMYIMERSKRILREQLKEGYQCMADLNLMLAEEYSCEEIFDYERQLAEAD
;
A
#
# COMPACT_ATOMS: atom_id res chain seq x y z
N MET A 1 4.19 26.53 -8.97
CA MET A 1 3.40 25.50 -8.28
C MET A 1 2.54 24.81 -9.32
N ALA A 2 2.84 23.56 -9.68
CA ALA A 2 2.05 22.84 -10.69
C ALA A 2 0.67 22.56 -10.11
N VAL A 3 -0.37 23.20 -10.65
CA VAL A 3 -1.75 22.83 -10.37
C VAL A 3 -1.91 21.41 -10.88
N ALA A 4 -2.20 20.46 -9.99
CA ALA A 4 -2.40 19.07 -10.38
C ALA A 4 -3.46 18.99 -11.50
N GLU A 5 -3.04 18.51 -12.66
CA GLU A 5 -3.88 18.44 -13.85
C GLU A 5 -5.04 17.49 -13.59
N LYS A 6 -6.28 17.98 -13.76
CA LYS A 6 -7.49 17.20 -13.48
C LYS A 6 -8.05 16.68 -14.79
N GLN A 7 -8.09 15.36 -14.97
CA GLN A 7 -8.75 14.73 -16.09
C GLN A 7 -10.15 14.24 -15.69
N ARG A 8 -11.14 14.48 -16.55
CA ARG A 8 -12.51 13.98 -16.36
C ARG A 8 -12.61 12.57 -16.93
N ILE A 9 -13.23 11.67 -16.17
CA ILE A 9 -13.54 10.31 -16.59
C ILE A 9 -15.06 10.08 -16.50
N MET A 10 -15.60 9.29 -17.42
CA MET A 10 -16.99 8.84 -17.39
C MET A 10 -16.98 7.33 -17.13
N VAL A 11 -17.75 6.90 -16.14
CA VAL A 11 -17.84 5.49 -15.73
C VAL A 11 -19.29 5.07 -15.61
N TYR A 12 -19.57 3.81 -15.94
CA TYR A 12 -20.89 3.21 -15.71
C TYR A 12 -20.88 2.48 -14.38
N LEU A 13 -21.86 2.76 -13.54
CA LEU A 13 -22.06 2.13 -12.23
C LEU A 13 -23.44 1.47 -12.22
N SER A 14 -23.58 0.37 -11.49
CA SER A 14 -24.90 -0.23 -11.28
C SER A 14 -25.79 0.73 -10.49
N ARG A 15 -27.10 0.69 -10.73
CA ARG A 15 -28.05 1.54 -10.00
C ARG A 15 -27.98 1.32 -8.49
N LYS A 16 -27.79 0.08 -8.07
CA LYS A 16 -27.65 -0.31 -6.66
C LYS A 16 -26.40 0.31 -6.02
N LEU A 17 -25.26 0.23 -6.69
CA LEU A 17 -24.02 0.81 -6.15
C LEU A 17 -24.12 2.34 -6.10
N LEU A 18 -24.74 2.96 -7.11
CA LEU A 18 -24.95 4.40 -7.10
C LEU A 18 -25.88 4.84 -5.96
N SER A 19 -26.95 4.09 -5.66
CA SER A 19 -27.82 4.41 -4.52
C SER A 19 -27.11 4.28 -3.18
N GLU A 20 -26.27 3.25 -3.00
CA GLU A 20 -25.44 3.10 -1.78
C GLU A 20 -24.46 4.28 -1.62
N VAL A 21 -23.83 4.73 -2.71
CA VAL A 21 -22.96 5.92 -2.69
C VAL A 21 -23.75 7.19 -2.35
N ASP A 22 -24.97 7.32 -2.87
CA ASP A 22 -25.84 8.46 -2.60
C ASP A 22 -26.28 8.54 -1.14
N GLU A 23 -26.59 7.40 -0.53
CA GLU A 23 -26.92 7.32 0.89
C GLU A 23 -25.75 7.82 1.75
N ILE A 24 -24.52 7.39 1.45
CA ILE A 24 -23.31 7.84 2.15
C ILE A 24 -23.08 9.35 1.93
N CYS A 25 -23.19 9.82 0.68
CA CYS A 25 -23.10 11.24 0.35
C CYS A 25 -24.07 12.08 1.18
N ASN A 26 -25.31 11.62 1.34
CA ASN A 26 -26.35 12.33 2.10
C ASN A 26 -26.05 12.33 3.61
N GLN A 27 -25.58 11.21 4.16
CA GLN A 27 -25.23 11.10 5.58
C GLN A 27 -24.04 11.98 5.96
N GLU A 28 -22.99 11.97 5.13
CA GLU A 28 -21.72 12.67 5.42
C GLU A 28 -21.67 14.09 4.85
N ARG A 29 -22.73 14.53 4.14
CA ARG A 29 -22.80 15.82 3.41
C ARG A 29 -21.62 16.00 2.42
N LEU A 30 -21.26 14.91 1.73
CA LEU A 30 -20.16 14.87 0.77
C LEU A 30 -20.66 14.77 -0.67
N ASN A 31 -19.83 15.22 -1.61
CA ASN A 31 -20.09 15.09 -3.03
C ASN A 31 -19.71 13.69 -3.54
N ARG A 32 -20.49 13.14 -4.48
CA ARG A 32 -20.19 11.84 -5.14
C ARG A 32 -18.75 11.77 -5.65
N SER A 33 -18.28 12.84 -6.31
CA SER A 33 -16.92 12.92 -6.86
C SER A 33 -15.82 12.96 -5.79
N GLN A 34 -16.16 13.27 -4.54
CA GLN A 34 -15.23 13.19 -3.42
C GLN A 34 -15.11 11.74 -2.94
N ILE A 35 -16.24 11.07 -2.69
CA ILE A 35 -16.27 9.65 -2.32
C ILE A 35 -15.54 8.80 -3.36
N VAL A 36 -15.83 9.00 -4.65
CA VAL A 36 -15.17 8.24 -5.72
C VAL A 36 -13.65 8.45 -5.71
N ARG A 37 -13.17 9.69 -5.49
CA ARG A 37 -11.72 9.96 -5.38
C ARG A 37 -11.08 9.37 -4.13
N GLU A 38 -11.78 9.34 -3.02
CA GLU A 38 -11.31 8.73 -1.77
C GLU A 38 -11.24 7.21 -1.91
N ALA A 39 -12.31 6.58 -2.40
CA ALA A 39 -12.35 5.16 -2.70
C ALA A 39 -11.23 4.75 -3.67
N MET A 40 -10.98 5.53 -4.74
CA MET A 40 -9.86 5.28 -5.66
C MET A 40 -8.50 5.37 -4.97
N ARG A 41 -8.26 6.39 -4.14
CA ARG A 41 -7.00 6.53 -3.39
C ARG A 41 -6.79 5.35 -2.44
N MET A 42 -7.83 4.96 -1.71
CA MET A 42 -7.78 3.82 -0.80
C MET A 42 -7.51 2.51 -1.55
N TYR A 43 -8.19 2.29 -2.68
CA TYR A 43 -7.99 1.11 -3.51
C TYR A 43 -6.54 1.00 -4.02
N ILE A 44 -5.98 2.09 -4.54
CA ILE A 44 -4.60 2.12 -5.02
C ILE A 44 -3.62 1.83 -3.87
N MET A 45 -3.79 2.51 -2.73
CA MET A 45 -2.93 2.30 -1.56
C MET A 45 -2.94 0.84 -1.09
N GLU A 46 -4.11 0.24 -0.96
CA GLU A 46 -4.23 -1.15 -0.50
C GLU A 46 -3.66 -2.14 -1.51
N ARG A 47 -3.88 -1.89 -2.81
CA ARG A 47 -3.29 -2.71 -3.88
C ARG A 47 -1.76 -2.65 -3.87
N SER A 48 -1.18 -1.46 -3.69
CA SER A 48 0.29 -1.31 -3.58
C SER A 48 0.84 -2.05 -2.37
N LYS A 49 0.18 -1.96 -1.20
CA LYS A 49 0.57 -2.73 0.00
C LYS A 49 0.53 -4.23 -0.23
N ARG A 50 -0.50 -4.74 -0.91
CA ARG A 50 -0.59 -6.16 -1.25
C ARG A 50 0.57 -6.59 -2.16
N ILE A 51 0.86 -5.83 -3.21
CA ILE A 51 1.96 -6.13 -4.13
C ILE A 51 3.30 -6.16 -3.38
N LEU A 52 3.57 -5.15 -2.56
CA LEU A 52 4.80 -5.09 -1.76
C LEU A 52 4.95 -6.32 -0.85
N ARG A 53 3.86 -6.74 -0.18
CA ARG A 53 3.90 -7.94 0.69
C ARG A 53 4.24 -9.21 -0.07
N GLU A 54 3.70 -9.39 -1.28
CA GLU A 54 4.03 -10.57 -2.07
C GLU A 54 5.47 -10.53 -2.59
N GLN A 55 5.95 -9.36 -3.01
CA GLN A 55 7.35 -9.18 -3.40
C GLN A 55 8.32 -9.45 -2.24
N LEU A 56 8.00 -8.97 -1.04
CA LEU A 56 8.79 -9.26 0.16
C LEU A 56 8.80 -10.75 0.47
N LYS A 57 7.64 -11.40 0.44
CA LYS A 57 7.53 -12.84 0.68
C LYS A 57 8.38 -13.64 -0.32
N GLU A 58 8.27 -13.33 -1.60
CA GLU A 58 9.08 -13.95 -2.65
C GLU A 58 10.57 -13.73 -2.41
N GLY A 59 10.98 -12.49 -2.11
CA GLY A 59 12.37 -12.16 -1.79
C GLY A 59 12.92 -12.95 -0.60
N TYR A 60 12.17 -13.04 0.49
CA TYR A 60 12.58 -13.82 1.66
C TYR A 60 12.66 -15.31 1.38
N GLN A 61 11.75 -15.86 0.57
CA GLN A 61 11.81 -17.27 0.16
C GLN A 61 13.01 -17.55 -0.73
N CYS A 62 13.29 -16.68 -1.70
CA CYS A 62 14.46 -16.79 -2.58
C CYS A 62 15.79 -16.69 -1.83
N MET A 63 15.84 -15.91 -0.74
CA MET A 63 17.04 -15.71 0.08
C MET A 63 17.11 -16.62 1.30
N ALA A 64 16.14 -17.53 1.50
CA ALA A 64 16.00 -18.28 2.75
C ALA A 64 17.26 -19.07 3.12
N ASP A 65 17.83 -19.81 2.17
CA ASP A 65 19.02 -20.64 2.41
C ASP A 65 20.26 -19.80 2.72
N LEU A 66 20.45 -18.69 2.00
CA LEU A 66 21.55 -17.75 2.24
C LEU A 66 21.41 -17.08 3.61
N ASN A 67 20.22 -16.59 3.93
CA ASN A 67 19.95 -15.93 5.20
C ASN A 67 20.14 -16.88 6.38
N LEU A 68 19.76 -18.16 6.23
CA LEU A 68 19.99 -19.18 7.25
C LEU A 68 21.50 -19.41 7.45
N MET A 69 22.25 -19.60 6.36
CA MET A 69 23.70 -19.78 6.42
C MET A 69 24.39 -18.61 7.14
N LEU A 70 24.04 -17.37 6.79
CA LEU A 70 24.59 -16.18 7.43
C LEU A 70 24.21 -16.12 8.92
N ALA A 71 22.96 -16.42 9.27
CA ALA A 71 22.51 -16.43 10.67
C ALA A 71 23.24 -17.48 11.53
N GLU A 72 23.69 -18.59 10.92
CA GLU A 72 24.51 -19.61 11.58
C GLU A 72 26.00 -19.26 11.65
N GLU A 73 26.50 -18.44 10.72
CA GLU A 73 27.91 -18.05 10.62
C GLU A 73 28.28 -16.90 11.57
N TYR A 74 27.37 -15.95 11.80
CA TYR A 74 27.62 -14.77 12.63
C TYR A 74 27.18 -14.96 14.09
N SER A 75 27.95 -14.42 15.02
CA SER A 75 27.56 -14.33 16.42
C SER A 75 26.41 -13.32 16.61
N CYS A 76 25.60 -13.50 17.66
CA CYS A 76 24.52 -12.55 17.97
C CYS A 76 24.99 -11.09 18.05
N GLU A 77 26.22 -10.85 18.56
CA GLU A 77 26.78 -9.49 18.67
C GLU A 77 26.99 -8.85 17.29
N GLU A 78 27.48 -9.60 16.31
CA GLU A 78 27.70 -9.12 14.95
C GLU A 78 26.38 -8.83 14.22
N ILE A 79 25.35 -9.64 14.46
CA ILE A 79 24.01 -9.43 13.91
C ILE A 79 23.38 -8.16 14.51
N PHE A 80 23.49 -7.95 15.83
CA PHE A 80 22.97 -6.74 16.47
C PHE A 80 23.63 -5.45 15.96
N ASP A 81 24.94 -5.47 15.73
CA ASP A 81 25.66 -4.32 15.18
C ASP A 81 25.24 -4.03 13.73
N TYR A 82 25.00 -5.07 12.91
CA TYR A 82 24.47 -4.91 11.55
C TYR A 82 23.06 -4.31 11.54
N GLU A 83 22.14 -4.84 12.36
CA GLU A 83 20.77 -4.32 12.45
C GLU A 83 20.73 -2.86 12.93
N ARG A 84 21.61 -2.51 13.88
CA ARG A 84 21.76 -1.13 14.34
C ARG A 84 22.21 -0.20 13.22
N GLN A 85 23.21 -0.60 12.43
CA GLN A 85 23.69 0.20 11.30
C GLN A 85 22.62 0.42 10.24
N LEU A 86 21.79 -0.60 9.97
CA LEU A 86 20.65 -0.46 9.06
C LEU A 86 19.61 0.53 9.60
N ALA A 87 19.29 0.47 10.90
CA ALA A 87 18.32 1.36 11.51
C ALA A 87 18.80 2.82 11.59
N GLU A 88 20.10 3.05 11.62
CA GLU A 88 20.72 4.39 11.62
C GLU A 88 20.89 4.97 10.19
N ALA A 89 20.63 4.18 9.14
CA ALA A 89 20.81 4.57 7.74
C ALA A 89 19.55 5.19 7.09
N ASP A 90 18.42 5.24 7.81
CA ASP A 90 17.14 5.85 7.39
C ASP A 90 16.95 7.30 7.87
#